data_AF-A0A533VEZ3-F1
#
_entry.id   AF-A0A533VEZ3-F1
#
_cell.length_a   1.000
_cell.length_b   1.000
_cell.length_c   1.000
_cell.angle_alpha   90.00
_cell.angle_beta   90.00
_cell.angle_gamma   90.00
#
_symmetry.space_group_name_H-M   'P 1'
#
loop_
_entity.id
_entity.type
_entity.pdbx_description
1 polymer ?
#
loop_
_entity_poly.entity_id
_entity_poly.type
_entity_poly.pdbx_seq_one_letter_code
_entity_poly.pdbx_strand_id
1 'polypeptide(L)'
;MEKKWVSDFLGVGYRYTDIFMNILLLFTGRKIAIKIWNENIHWWADDEIILRFIEDQDNYWFILYQQGKNLLSKENIGFFKKNPITQNYLRFKKNYEQKAILRFALYKNLEMKIADNDKDEENGENNEKENSKNINYELNIFKRMKTIYDVKFLKINELEDNSFEYSLIKNIEAQHA
;
A
#
# COMPACT_ATOMS: atom_id res chain seq x y z
N MET A 1 13.20 -21.63 -3.04
CA MET A 1 13.95 -20.35 -3.17
C MET A 1 13.34 -19.36 -2.21
N GLU A 2 14.17 -18.73 -1.38
CA GLU A 2 13.72 -17.75 -0.39
C GLU A 2 13.13 -16.51 -1.08
N LYS A 3 12.09 -15.92 -0.47
CA LYS A 3 11.42 -14.72 -0.95
C LYS A 3 11.72 -13.58 0.01
N LYS A 4 12.14 -12.43 -0.52
CA LYS A 4 12.43 -11.23 0.26
C LYS A 4 11.18 -10.38 0.40
N TRP A 5 10.79 -10.10 1.64
CA TRP A 5 9.58 -9.33 1.93
C TRP A 5 9.88 -7.84 2.11
N VAL A 6 9.13 -7.02 1.39
CA VAL A 6 9.18 -5.56 1.47
C VAL A 6 8.01 -5.10 2.33
N SER A 7 8.31 -4.46 3.47
CA SER A 7 7.30 -3.93 4.42
C SER A 7 7.42 -2.41 4.67
N ASP A 8 8.51 -1.83 4.17
CA ASP A 8 8.98 -0.45 4.38
C ASP A 8 8.18 0.60 3.58
N PHE A 9 7.17 0.18 2.83
CA PHE A 9 6.26 1.08 2.12
C PHE A 9 5.23 1.68 3.08
N LEU A 10 4.67 2.85 2.77
CA LEU A 10 3.82 3.61 3.70
C LEU A 10 2.52 2.88 4.03
N GLY A 11 1.90 2.25 3.04
CA GLY A 11 0.62 1.58 3.19
C GLY A 11 -0.02 1.25 1.85
N VAL A 12 -1.28 0.83 1.92
CA VAL A 12 -2.08 0.45 0.76
C VAL A 12 -3.22 1.47 0.58
N GLY A 13 -3.24 2.12 -0.59
CA GLY A 13 -4.35 2.98 -1.00
C GLY A 13 -5.33 2.24 -1.91
N TYR A 14 -6.60 2.62 -1.85
CA TYR A 14 -7.65 2.09 -2.70
C TYR A 14 -8.25 3.22 -3.52
N ARG A 15 -8.22 3.08 -4.85
CA ARG A 15 -8.80 4.09 -5.76
C ARG A 15 -9.89 3.49 -6.62
N TYR A 16 -10.98 4.23 -6.69
CA TYR A 16 -12.19 3.93 -7.46
C TYR A 16 -12.15 4.81 -8.70
N THR A 17 -11.53 4.30 -9.76
CA THR A 17 -11.61 4.91 -11.09
C THR A 17 -11.75 3.80 -12.10
N ASP A 18 -12.55 4.06 -13.14
CA ASP A 18 -12.83 3.12 -14.23
C ASP A 18 -13.71 1.92 -13.80
N ILE A 19 -13.60 0.83 -14.58
CA ILE A 19 -14.37 -0.42 -14.42
C ILE A 19 -13.79 -1.31 -13.31
N PHE A 20 -12.49 -1.20 -13.01
CA PHE A 20 -11.79 -2.09 -12.07
C PHE A 20 -11.07 -1.32 -10.97
N MET A 21 -11.13 -1.88 -9.76
CA MET A 21 -10.61 -1.27 -8.54
C MET A 21 -9.07 -1.21 -8.56
N ASN A 22 -8.50 -0.06 -8.18
CA ASN A 22 -7.05 0.14 -8.15
C ASN A 22 -6.52 -0.04 -6.72
N ILE A 23 -5.44 -0.81 -6.61
CA ILE A 23 -4.65 -0.98 -5.39
C ILE A 23 -3.34 -0.22 -5.57
N LEU A 24 -3.06 0.68 -4.64
CA LEU A 24 -1.89 1.56 -4.68
C LEU A 24 -0.92 1.17 -3.57
N LEU A 25 0.26 0.68 -3.92
CA LEU A 25 1.36 0.61 -2.96
C LEU A 25 1.97 2.02 -2.81
N LEU A 26 1.86 2.58 -1.61
CA LEU A 26 2.25 3.96 -1.32
C LEU A 26 3.72 4.04 -0.91
N PHE A 27 4.51 4.84 -1.61
CA PHE A 27 5.91 5.07 -1.32
C PHE A 27 6.18 6.56 -1.07
N THR A 28 7.17 6.88 -0.24
CA THR A 28 7.65 8.26 -0.06
C THR A 28 8.76 8.60 -1.09
N GLY A 29 9.60 7.62 -1.42
CA GLY A 29 10.75 7.77 -2.29
C GLY A 29 10.52 7.36 -3.75
N ARG A 30 10.50 8.33 -4.67
CA ARG A 30 10.32 8.08 -6.13
C ARG A 30 11.35 7.12 -6.72
N LYS A 31 12.64 7.32 -6.40
CA LYS A 31 13.72 6.49 -6.93
C LYS A 31 13.58 5.03 -6.49
N ILE A 32 13.23 4.81 -5.21
CA ILE A 32 13.04 3.47 -4.63
C ILE A 32 11.86 2.77 -5.32
N ALA A 33 10.71 3.44 -5.42
CA ALA A 33 9.53 2.89 -6.07
C ALA A 33 9.78 2.50 -7.54
N ILE A 34 10.43 3.39 -8.32
CA ILE A 34 10.78 3.11 -9.73
C ILE A 34 11.76 1.94 -9.84
N LYS A 35 12.77 1.88 -8.96
CA LYS A 35 13.75 0.80 -8.93
C LYS A 35 13.09 -0.54 -8.65
N ILE A 36 12.28 -0.63 -7.59
CA ILE A 36 11.54 -1.85 -7.23
C ILE A 36 10.67 -2.31 -8.41
N TRP A 37 9.97 -1.37 -9.07
CA TRP A 37 9.14 -1.69 -10.23
C TRP A 37 9.96 -2.27 -11.39
N ASN A 38 11.02 -1.56 -11.82
CA ASN A 38 11.80 -1.94 -13.00
C ASN A 38 12.61 -3.23 -12.78
N GLU A 39 13.18 -3.39 -11.58
CA GLU A 39 14.05 -4.53 -11.29
C GLU A 39 13.25 -5.80 -10.99
N ASN A 40 11.96 -5.71 -10.63
CA ASN A 40 11.18 -6.86 -10.18
C ASN A 40 9.75 -6.87 -10.75
N ILE A 41 8.88 -5.94 -10.33
CA ILE A 41 7.43 -6.04 -10.57
C ILE A 41 7.05 -6.00 -12.04
N HIS A 42 7.84 -5.29 -12.86
CA HIS A 42 7.65 -5.24 -14.31
C HIS A 42 7.61 -6.64 -14.94
N TRP A 43 8.41 -7.56 -14.42
CA TRP A 43 8.58 -8.91 -14.95
C TRP A 43 7.52 -9.91 -14.47
N TRP A 44 6.69 -9.54 -13.49
CA TRP A 44 5.65 -10.45 -12.99
C TRP A 44 4.57 -10.65 -14.05
N ALA A 45 4.26 -11.89 -14.41
CA ALA A 45 3.13 -12.19 -15.26
C ALA A 45 1.83 -11.99 -14.47
N ASP A 46 0.83 -11.33 -15.07
CA ASP A 46 -0.40 -10.89 -14.39
C ASP A 46 -1.19 -12.08 -13.77
N ASP A 47 -1.15 -13.24 -14.42
CA ASP A 47 -1.78 -14.49 -13.99
C ASP A 47 -1.03 -15.22 -12.86
N GLU A 48 0.22 -14.83 -12.59
CA GLU A 48 1.02 -15.36 -11.49
C GLU A 48 1.00 -14.45 -10.26
N ILE A 49 0.33 -13.29 -10.31
CA ILE A 49 0.27 -12.36 -9.17
C ILE A 49 -0.81 -12.82 -8.19
N ILE A 50 -0.38 -13.10 -6.97
CA ILE A 50 -1.22 -13.52 -5.86
C ILE A 50 -1.36 -12.37 -4.86
N LEU A 51 -2.61 -12.05 -4.51
CA LEU A 51 -2.95 -11.07 -3.48
C LEU A 51 -3.87 -11.68 -2.43
N ARG A 52 -3.49 -11.50 -1.16
CA ARG A 52 -4.27 -11.92 0.01
C ARG A 52 -4.45 -10.75 0.97
N PHE A 53 -5.67 -10.64 1.48
CA PHE A 53 -6.01 -9.83 2.63
C PHE A 53 -6.42 -10.79 3.74
N ILE A 54 -5.71 -10.77 4.86
CA ILE A 54 -5.95 -11.69 5.98
C ILE A 54 -6.37 -10.88 7.18
N GLU A 55 -7.66 -10.91 7.49
CA GLU A 55 -8.29 -10.14 8.54
C GLU A 55 -8.01 -10.75 9.91
N ASP A 56 -7.57 -9.90 10.83
CA ASP A 56 -7.20 -10.22 12.20
C ASP A 56 -7.65 -9.06 13.11
N GLN A 57 -8.81 -9.25 13.75
CA GLN A 57 -9.46 -8.26 14.62
C GLN A 57 -9.69 -6.91 13.90
N ASP A 58 -9.06 -5.83 14.37
CA ASP A 58 -9.15 -4.48 13.81
C ASP A 58 -8.14 -4.22 12.70
N ASN A 59 -7.36 -5.22 12.30
CA ASN A 59 -6.32 -5.13 11.30
C ASN A 59 -6.48 -6.18 10.20
N TYR A 60 -5.71 -6.03 9.15
CA TYR A 60 -5.50 -7.06 8.15
C TYR A 60 -4.05 -7.09 7.70
N TRP A 61 -3.58 -8.27 7.34
CA TRP A 61 -2.32 -8.45 6.63
C TRP A 61 -2.56 -8.31 5.13
N PHE A 62 -1.82 -7.40 4.51
CA PHE A 62 -1.69 -7.30 3.07
C PHE A 62 -0.52 -8.16 2.61
N ILE A 63 -0.76 -9.14 1.75
CA ILE A 63 0.28 -10.04 1.22
C ILE A 63 0.17 -10.08 -0.30
N LEU A 64 1.21 -9.61 -0.99
CA LEU A 64 1.26 -9.55 -2.45
C LEU A 64 2.56 -10.18 -2.94
N TYR A 65 2.47 -11.16 -3.82
CA TYR A 65 3.65 -11.84 -4.35
C TYR A 65 3.37 -12.46 -5.71
N GLN A 66 4.43 -12.81 -6.43
CA GLN A 66 4.32 -13.68 -7.59
C GLN A 66 4.43 -15.15 -7.17
N GLN A 67 3.61 -16.02 -7.74
CA GLN A 67 3.80 -17.46 -7.67
C GLN A 67 5.13 -17.84 -8.34
N GLY A 68 5.92 -18.68 -7.66
CA GLY A 68 7.25 -19.05 -8.13
C GLY A 68 8.28 -17.91 -8.08
N LYS A 69 9.19 -17.91 -9.05
CA LYS A 69 10.19 -16.86 -9.26
C LYS A 69 10.32 -16.60 -10.76
N ASN A 70 10.14 -15.35 -11.17
CA ASN A 70 10.53 -14.94 -12.51
C ASN A 70 12.06 -14.81 -12.60
N LEU A 71 12.67 -15.46 -13.60
CA LEU A 71 14.13 -15.45 -13.80
C LEU A 71 14.68 -14.09 -14.24
N LEU A 72 13.84 -13.22 -14.79
CA LEU A 72 14.18 -11.85 -15.21
C LEU A 72 14.09 -10.85 -14.05
N SER A 73 13.36 -11.19 -12.98
CA SER A 73 13.36 -10.40 -11.75
C SER A 73 14.71 -10.50 -11.06
N LYS A 74 15.28 -9.35 -10.72
CA LYS A 74 16.56 -9.25 -10.01
C LYS A 74 16.52 -9.97 -8.66
N GLU A 75 15.43 -9.79 -7.92
CA GLU A 75 15.18 -10.42 -6.64
C GLU A 75 13.80 -11.14 -6.66
N ASN A 76 13.68 -12.22 -5.89
CA ASN A 76 12.39 -12.86 -5.64
C ASN A 76 11.69 -12.11 -4.50
N ILE A 77 11.00 -11.01 -4.80
CA ILE A 77 10.38 -10.16 -3.78
C ILE A 77 8.88 -10.43 -3.60
N GLY A 78 8.36 -10.03 -2.44
CA GLY A 78 6.93 -9.88 -2.16
C GLY A 78 6.71 -8.64 -1.29
N PHE A 79 5.46 -8.17 -1.19
CA PHE A 79 5.07 -7.10 -0.29
C PHE A 79 4.23 -7.65 0.85
N PHE A 80 4.51 -7.17 2.05
CA PHE A 80 3.85 -7.62 3.25
C PHE A 80 3.67 -6.46 4.23
N LYS A 81 2.46 -6.24 4.75
CA LYS A 81 2.23 -5.19 5.75
C LYS A 81 0.95 -5.41 6.57
N LYS A 82 1.01 -5.21 7.89
CA LYS A 82 -0.17 -5.07 8.74
C LYS A 82 -0.77 -3.68 8.55
N ASN A 83 -2.06 -3.60 8.28
CA ASN A 83 -2.77 -2.33 8.13
C ASN A 83 -4.05 -2.36 8.98
N PRO A 84 -4.49 -1.23 9.54
CA PRO A 84 -5.78 -1.14 10.19
C PRO A 84 -6.91 -1.30 9.17
N ILE A 85 -8.00 -1.92 9.59
CA ILE A 85 -9.24 -1.94 8.82
C ILE A 85 -9.79 -0.50 8.75
N THR A 86 -9.96 0.00 7.53
CA THR A 86 -10.49 1.34 7.26
C THR A 86 -11.73 1.27 6.40
N GLN A 87 -12.52 2.35 6.39
CA GLN A 87 -13.66 2.47 5.48
C GLN A 87 -13.26 2.31 4.00
N ASN A 88 -12.06 2.75 3.62
CA ASN A 88 -11.55 2.58 2.26
C ASN A 88 -11.29 1.11 1.91
N TYR A 89 -10.74 0.33 2.84
CA TYR A 89 -10.55 -1.11 2.67
C TYR A 89 -11.89 -1.84 2.62
N LEU A 90 -12.82 -1.55 3.54
CA LEU A 90 -14.15 -2.20 3.57
C LEU A 90 -14.93 -1.94 2.28
N ARG A 91 -14.89 -0.71 1.76
CA ARG A 91 -15.45 -0.37 0.46
C ARG A 91 -14.74 -1.12 -0.67
N PHE A 92 -13.43 -1.32 -0.59
CA PHE A 92 -12.70 -2.06 -1.60
C PHE A 92 -13.12 -3.53 -1.62
N LYS A 93 -13.13 -4.18 -0.46
CA LYS A 93 -13.60 -5.56 -0.28
C LYS A 93 -15.03 -5.76 -0.78
N LYS A 94 -15.95 -4.85 -0.45
CA LYS A 94 -17.36 -4.93 -0.85
C LYS A 94 -17.57 -4.85 -2.36
N ASN A 95 -16.75 -4.06 -3.07
CA ASN A 95 -16.92 -3.78 -4.49
C ASN A 95 -15.87 -4.49 -5.36
N TYR A 96 -15.06 -5.37 -4.79
CA TYR A 96 -14.17 -6.22 -5.57
C TYR A 96 -15.00 -7.28 -6.29
N GLU A 97 -14.74 -7.47 -7.59
CA GLU A 97 -15.42 -8.47 -8.41
C GLU A 97 -14.46 -9.57 -8.86
N GLN A 98 -13.78 -9.37 -10.00
CA GLN A 98 -12.97 -10.41 -10.64
C GLN A 98 -11.49 -10.09 -10.70
N LYS A 99 -11.14 -8.79 -10.70
CA LYS A 99 -9.74 -8.36 -10.83
C LYS A 99 -9.52 -6.98 -10.21
N ALA A 100 -8.28 -6.73 -9.86
CA ALA A 100 -7.80 -5.45 -9.38
C ALA A 100 -6.60 -4.98 -10.20
N ILE A 101 -6.39 -3.67 -10.26
CA ILE A 101 -5.25 -3.03 -10.92
C ILE A 101 -4.23 -2.63 -9.87
N LEU A 102 -3.06 -3.26 -9.88
CA LEU A 102 -1.94 -2.89 -9.03
C LEU A 102 -1.17 -1.72 -9.65
N ARG A 103 -0.94 -0.67 -8.86
CA ARG A 103 -0.06 0.45 -9.20
C ARG A 103 0.77 0.86 -8.01
N PHE A 104 1.89 1.52 -8.29
CA PHE A 104 2.63 2.26 -7.26
C PHE A 104 2.15 3.71 -7.25
N ALA A 105 2.21 4.34 -6.09
CA ALA A 105 1.95 5.77 -5.96
C ALA A 105 2.96 6.41 -5.01
N LEU A 106 3.24 7.69 -5.23
CA LEU A 106 3.99 8.51 -4.28
C LEU A 106 3.01 9.29 -3.42
N TYR A 107 3.21 9.18 -2.11
CA TYR A 107 2.44 9.92 -1.13
C TYR A 107 3.39 10.82 -0.35
N LYS A 108 3.09 12.13 -0.34
CA LYS A 108 3.92 13.14 0.33
C LYS A 108 3.05 14.18 1.03
N ASN A 109 3.56 14.65 2.15
CA ASN A 109 3.02 15.82 2.84
C ASN A 109 3.60 17.06 2.18
N LEU A 110 2.75 18.00 1.79
CA LEU A 110 3.14 19.37 1.48
C LEU A 110 2.93 20.19 2.75
N GLU A 111 4.03 20.57 3.38
CA GLU A 111 4.02 21.71 4.27
C GLU A 111 3.93 22.97 3.40
N MET A 112 2.77 23.64 3.44
CA MET A 112 2.70 24.99 2.92
C MET A 112 3.50 25.90 3.86
N LYS A 113 4.65 26.40 3.38
CA LYS A 113 5.24 27.60 3.99
C LYS A 113 4.26 28.72 3.73
N ILE A 114 3.66 29.26 4.79
CA ILE A 114 2.93 30.52 4.71
C ILE A 114 3.94 31.53 4.16
N ALA A 115 3.66 32.11 3.00
CA ALA A 115 4.43 33.24 2.50
C ALA A 115 4.05 34.44 3.37
N ASP A 116 4.96 34.87 4.24
CA ASP A 116 4.86 36.12 4.98
C ASP A 116 4.98 37.30 4.00
N ASN A 117 3.88 37.66 3.33
CA ASN A 117 3.66 38.94 2.66
C ASN A 117 2.17 39.26 2.94
N ASP A 118 1.75 40.29 3.68
CA ASP A 118 2.34 41.59 4.00
C ASP A 118 1.84 42.04 5.38
N LYS A 119 2.65 42.86 6.06
CA LYS A 119 2.18 43.69 7.17
C LYS A 119 1.26 44.78 6.59
N ASP A 120 0.14 45.07 7.23
CA ASP A 120 -0.17 46.42 7.76
C ASP A 120 -1.40 46.41 8.69
N GLU A 121 -1.12 46.89 9.91
CA GLU A 121 -1.89 47.67 10.90
C GLU A 121 -3.20 47.17 11.58
N GLU A 122 -3.03 47.00 12.90
CA GLU A 122 -3.86 47.42 14.05
C GLU A 122 -5.37 47.07 14.09
N ASN A 123 -5.71 46.08 14.93
CA ASN A 123 -6.31 46.34 16.26
C ASN A 123 -6.58 45.04 17.01
N GLY A 124 -6.36 45.07 18.32
CA GLY A 124 -6.29 43.90 19.18
C GLY A 124 -7.62 43.17 19.38
N GLU A 125 -7.54 41.85 19.35
CA GLU A 125 -8.29 40.94 20.23
C GLU A 125 -7.56 39.60 20.24
N ASN A 126 -7.23 39.11 21.44
CA ASN A 126 -6.56 37.84 21.68
C ASN A 126 -7.44 36.68 21.22
N ASN A 127 -7.28 36.27 19.97
CA ASN A 127 -7.73 34.96 19.52
C ASN A 127 -6.51 34.05 19.50
N GLU A 128 -6.50 33.06 20.39
CA GLU A 128 -5.62 31.90 20.34
C GLU A 128 -5.82 31.21 18.98
N LYS A 129 -5.08 31.67 17.97
CA LYS A 129 -5.02 31.00 16.67
C LYS A 129 -4.27 29.71 16.90
N GLU A 130 -5.03 28.62 17.11
CA GLU A 130 -4.53 27.27 16.88
C GLU A 130 -3.80 27.29 15.55
N ASN A 131 -2.47 27.15 15.62
CA ASN A 131 -1.57 27.01 14.48
C ASN A 131 -1.88 25.66 13.80
N SER A 132 -3.05 25.56 13.17
CA SER A 132 -3.39 24.49 12.24
C SER A 132 -2.54 24.70 11.00
N LYS A 133 -1.31 24.18 11.04
CA LYS A 133 -0.50 24.00 9.84
C LYS A 133 -1.40 23.25 8.85
N ASN A 134 -1.82 23.92 7.78
CA ASN A 134 -2.56 23.29 6.68
C ASN A 134 -1.62 22.28 6.01
N ILE A 135 -1.60 21.06 6.52
CA ILE A 135 -0.86 19.95 5.94
C ILE A 135 -1.67 19.49 4.74
N ASN A 136 -1.19 19.82 3.55
CA ASN A 136 -1.74 19.29 2.31
C ASN A 136 -1.04 17.96 1.99
N TYR A 137 -1.73 17.10 1.24
CA TYR A 137 -1.17 15.81 0.82
C TYR A 137 -1.26 15.69 -0.69
N GLU A 138 -0.19 15.18 -1.30
CA GLU A 138 -0.13 14.92 -2.73
C GLU A 138 0.00 13.42 -3.00
N LEU A 139 -0.83 12.92 -3.91
CA LEU A 139 -0.83 11.54 -4.38
C LEU A 139 -0.49 11.49 -5.88
N ASN A 140 0.68 10.97 -6.21
CA ASN A 140 1.16 10.80 -7.58
C ASN A 140 1.17 9.33 -7.99
N ILE A 141 0.19 8.91 -8.79
CA ILE A 141 0.04 7.51 -9.21
C ILE A 141 0.87 7.23 -10.45
N PHE A 142 1.61 6.11 -10.45
CA PHE A 142 2.41 5.70 -11.60
C PHE A 142 1.49 5.21 -12.72
N LYS A 143 1.86 5.53 -13.98
CA LYS A 143 1.11 5.07 -15.17
C LYS A 143 1.25 3.55 -15.40
N ARG A 144 2.31 2.95 -14.88
CA ARG A 144 2.58 1.51 -15.02
C ARG A 144 1.67 0.73 -14.08
N MET A 145 1.19 -0.40 -14.56
CA MET A 145 0.23 -1.22 -13.83
C MET A 145 0.43 -2.71 -14.10
N LYS A 146 -0.15 -3.52 -13.22
CA LYS A 146 -0.34 -4.96 -13.37
C LYS A 146 -1.79 -5.31 -13.06
N THR A 147 -2.32 -6.31 -13.73
CA THR A 147 -3.64 -6.86 -13.41
C THR A 147 -3.47 -8.01 -12.42
N ILE A 148 -4.29 -8.06 -11.38
CA ILE A 148 -4.31 -9.17 -10.43
C ILE A 148 -5.67 -9.85 -10.55
N TYR A 149 -5.64 -11.13 -10.92
CA TYR A 149 -6.83 -11.97 -11.00
C TYR A 149 -7.04 -12.77 -9.71
N ASP A 150 -5.97 -13.21 -9.05
CA ASP A 150 -6.06 -13.98 -7.82
C ASP A 150 -6.02 -13.08 -6.58
N VAL A 151 -7.20 -12.57 -6.19
CA VAL A 151 -7.40 -11.80 -4.96
C VAL A 151 -8.33 -12.57 -4.02
N LYS A 152 -7.91 -12.74 -2.75
CA LYS A 152 -8.75 -13.35 -1.71
C LYS A 152 -8.76 -12.51 -0.44
N PHE A 153 -9.91 -12.50 0.22
CA PHE A 153 -10.12 -11.94 1.55
C PHE A 153 -10.43 -13.10 2.48
N LEU A 154 -9.55 -13.36 3.43
CA LEU A 154 -9.60 -14.48 4.37
C LEU A 154 -9.59 -13.92 5.78
N LYS A 155 -10.10 -14.67 6.74
CA LYS A 155 -9.83 -14.41 8.15
C LYS A 155 -8.66 -15.25 8.63
N ILE A 156 -7.93 -14.77 9.64
CA ILE A 156 -6.76 -15.47 10.17
C ILE A 156 -7.10 -16.89 10.67
N ASN A 157 -8.31 -17.09 11.19
CA ASN A 157 -8.80 -18.39 11.66
C ASN A 157 -9.30 -19.33 10.54
N GLU A 158 -9.35 -18.85 9.30
CA GLU A 158 -9.69 -19.65 8.11
C GLU A 158 -8.43 -20.16 7.39
N LEU A 159 -7.22 -19.79 7.86
CA LEU A 159 -5.97 -20.25 7.29
C LEU A 159 -5.64 -21.66 7.76
N GLU A 160 -5.15 -22.49 6.84
CA GLU A 160 -4.55 -23.77 7.19
C GLU A 160 -3.19 -23.53 7.87
N ASP A 161 -2.89 -24.30 8.92
CA ASP A 161 -1.64 -24.17 9.70
C ASP A 161 -0.36 -24.36 8.86
N ASN A 162 -0.46 -25.11 7.76
CA ASN A 162 0.62 -25.35 6.80
C ASN A 162 0.59 -24.38 5.61
N SER A 163 -0.33 -23.42 5.58
CA SER A 163 -0.40 -22.43 4.53
C SER A 163 0.83 -21.51 4.56
N PHE A 164 1.20 -21.04 3.37
CA PHE A 164 2.32 -20.11 3.21
C PHE A 164 2.05 -18.80 3.95
N GLU A 165 0.83 -18.30 3.84
CA GLU A 165 0.38 -17.07 4.48
C GLU A 165 0.44 -17.14 6.01
N TYR A 166 -0.03 -18.24 6.61
CA TYR A 166 0.04 -18.43 8.06
C TYR A 166 1.48 -18.49 8.56
N SER A 167 2.32 -19.27 7.86
CA SER A 167 3.75 -19.38 8.17
C SER A 167 4.46 -18.03 8.09
N LEU A 168 4.12 -17.21 7.09
CA LEU A 168 4.68 -15.86 6.93
C LEU A 168 4.31 -14.94 8.10
N ILE A 169 3.03 -14.87 8.44
CA ILE A 169 2.52 -14.02 9.52
C ILE A 169 3.22 -14.39 10.84
N LYS A 170 3.23 -15.68 11.18
CA LYS A 170 3.81 -16.18 12.43
C LYS A 170 5.31 -15.88 12.53
N ASN A 171 6.07 -16.07 11.45
CA ASN A 171 7.51 -15.80 11.44
C ASN A 171 7.82 -14.31 11.67
N ILE A 172 7.00 -13.42 11.14
CA ILE A 172 7.21 -11.97 11.30
C ILE A 172 6.77 -11.51 12.69
N GLU A 173 5.65 -12.02 13.21
CA GLU A 173 5.26 -11.72 14.60
C GLU A 173 6.32 -12.18 15.60
N ALA A 174 6.95 -13.34 15.39
CA ALA A 174 8.05 -13.82 16.22
C ALA A 174 9.34 -12.97 16.14
N GLN A 175 9.54 -12.20 15.06
CA GLN A 175 10.68 -11.28 14.93
C GLN A 175 10.46 -9.93 15.63
N HIS A 176 9.21 -9.63 15.99
CA HIS A 176 8.79 -8.38 16.62
C HIS A 176 8.29 -8.53 18.06
N ALA A 177 8.26 -9.76 18.60
CA ALA A 177 7.98 -10.09 20.00
C ALA A 177 9.27 -10.13 20.82
#